data_AF-A0A9E0NAN2-F1
#
_entry.id   AF-A0A9E0NAN2-F1
#
_cell.length_a   1.000
_cell.length_b   1.000
_cell.length_c   1.000
_cell.angle_alpha   90.00
_cell.angle_beta   90.00
_cell.angle_gamma   90.00
#
_symmetry.space_group_name_H-M   'P 1'
#
loop_
_entity.id
_entity.type
_entity.pdbx_description
1 polymer ?
#
loop_
_entity_poly.entity_id
_entity_poly.type
_entity_poly.pdbx_seq_one_letter_code
_entity_poly.pdbx_strand_id
1 'polypeptide(L)' 'MSYREAKELALLRQTLRDCLTALDPQRAHAALARLADLARAGTDAELSAEADRWAFRFGLLAAA' A
#
# COMPACT_ATOMS: atom_id res chain seq x y z
N MET A 1 11.35 -9.44 9.07
CA MET A 1 10.25 -9.77 8.15
C MET A 1 10.31 -11.26 7.82
N SER A 2 9.22 -11.99 8.08
CA SER A 2 9.05 -13.41 7.76
C SER A 2 8.70 -13.63 6.28
N TYR A 3 8.83 -14.86 5.80
CA TYR A 3 8.41 -15.22 4.43
C TYR A 3 6.93 -14.91 4.17
N ARG A 4 6.06 -15.13 5.17
CA ARG A 4 4.63 -14.81 5.10
C ARG A 4 4.41 -13.31 4.88
N GLU A 5 5.08 -12.48 5.68
CA GLU A 5 4.99 -11.02 5.56
C GLU A 5 5.54 -10.52 4.22
N ALA A 6 6.64 -11.10 3.74
CA ALA A 6 7.22 -10.74 2.45
C ALA A 6 6.27 -11.09 1.27
N LYS A 7 5.61 -12.26 1.32
CA LYS A 7 4.61 -12.67 0.33
C LYS A 7 3.39 -11.75 0.37
N GLU A 8 2.91 -11.41 1.57
CA GLU A 8 1.80 -10.49 1.75
C GLU A 8 2.13 -9.10 1.20
N LEU A 9 3.31 -8.57 1.52
CA LEU A 9 3.79 -7.29 1.00
C LEU A 9 3.86 -7.28 -0.53
N ALA A 10 4.36 -8.35 -1.15
CA ALA A 10 4.40 -8.48 -2.60
C ALA A 10 2.99 -8.43 -3.22
N LEU A 11 2.01 -9.11 -2.61
CA LEU A 11 0.62 -9.10 -3.05
C LEU A 11 0.00 -7.71 -2.91
N LEU A 12 0.19 -7.04 -1.77
CA LEU A 12 -0.32 -5.69 -1.55
C LEU A 12 0.23 -4.70 -2.59
N ARG A 13 1.53 -4.77 -2.88
CA ARG A 13 2.17 -3.96 -3.93
C ARG A 13 1.56 -4.20 -5.30
N GLN A 14 1.24 -5.44 -5.65
CA GLN A 14 0.58 -5.74 -6.92
C GLN A 14 -0.84 -5.17 -6.94
N THR A 15 -1.65 -5.42 -5.91
CA THR A 15 -3.01 -4.90 -5.81
C THR A 15 -3.05 -3.37 -5.92
N LEU A 16 -2.13 -2.66 -5.28
CA LEU A 16 -2.04 -1.20 -5.38
C LEU A 16 -1.68 -0.73 -6.78
N ARG A 17 -0.81 -1.44 -7.51
CA ARG A 17 -0.53 -1.13 -8.92
C ARG A 17 -1.78 -1.35 -9.78
N ASP A 18 -2.48 -2.46 -9.59
CA ASP A 18 -3.70 -2.77 -10.36
C ASP A 18 -4.79 -1.70 -10.13
N CYS A 19 -5.00 -1.29 -8.88
CA CYS A 19 -5.94 -0.22 -8.55
C CYS A 19 -5.53 1.12 -9.16
N LEU A 20 -4.22 1.43 -9.18
CA LEU A 20 -3.70 2.64 -9.81
C LEU A 20 -3.93 2.63 -11.33
N THR A 21 -3.66 1.50 -12.00
CA THR A 21 -3.90 1.34 -13.44
C THR A 21 -5.39 1.46 -13.77
N ALA A 22 -6.27 0.96 -12.90
CA ALA A 22 -7.72 1.07 -13.06
C ALA A 22 -8.29 2.45 -12.68
N LEU A 23 -7.46 3.37 -12.14
CA LEU A 23 -7.88 4.64 -11.57
C LEU A 23 -9.00 4.50 -10.53
N ASP A 24 -8.96 3.44 -9.71
CA ASP A 24 -9.96 3.13 -8.70
C ASP A 24 -9.37 3.30 -7.28
N PRO A 25 -9.44 4.51 -6.70
CA PRO A 25 -8.90 4.77 -5.37
C PRO A 25 -9.73 4.10 -4.26
N GLN A 26 -11.02 3.82 -4.49
CA GLN A 26 -11.86 3.17 -3.49
C GLN A 26 -11.43 1.72 -3.27
N ARG A 27 -11.12 0.99 -4.35
CA ARG A 27 -10.58 -0.38 -4.24
C ARG A 27 -9.21 -0.45 -3.59
N ALA A 28 -8.39 0.60 -3.70
CA ALA A 28 -7.06 0.65 -3.09
C ALA A 28 -7.09 0.75 -1.56
N HIS A 29 -8.19 1.23 -0.96
CA HIS A 29 -8.25 1.58 0.46
C HIS A 29 -7.89 0.41 1.39
N ALA A 30 -8.41 -0.79 1.12
CA ALA A 30 -8.13 -1.96 1.95
C ALA A 30 -6.66 -2.41 1.87
N ALA A 31 -6.06 -2.35 0.68
CA ALA A 31 -4.66 -2.70 0.48
C ALA A 31 -3.72 -1.65 1.11
N LEU A 32 -4.07 -0.37 1.00
CA LEU A 32 -3.36 0.73 1.67
C LEU A 32 -3.37 0.59 3.19
N ALA A 33 -4.54 0.35 3.78
CA ALA A 33 -4.67 0.18 5.22
C ALA A 33 -3.81 -0.99 5.71
N ARG A 34 -3.83 -2.12 4.99
CA ARG A 34 -3.03 -3.29 5.34
C ARG A 34 -1.52 -3.06 5.18
N LEU A 35 -1.10 -2.32 4.16
CA LEU A 35 0.29 -1.92 3.99
C LEU A 35 0.76 -1.02 5.15
N ALA A 36 -0.08 -0.07 5.57
CA ALA A 36 0.22 0.79 6.71
C ALA A 36 0.30 0.00 8.04
N ASP A 37 -0.54 -1.02 8.23
CA ASP A 37 -0.42 -1.91 9.39
C ASP A 37 0.91 -2.67 9.41
N LEU A 38 1.33 -3.23 8.26
CA LEU A 38 2.62 -3.90 8.14
C LEU A 38 3.79 -2.94 8.38
N ALA A 39 3.68 -1.71 7.87
CA ALA A 39 4.67 -0.66 8.10
C ALA A 39 4.80 -0.31 9.59
N ARG A 40 3.68 -0.18 10.31
CA ARG A 40 3.66 0.12 11.76
C ARG A 40 4.13 -1.04 12.63
N ALA A 41 3.88 -2.28 12.22
CA ALA A 41 4.31 -3.46 12.95
C ALA A 41 5.81 -3.74 12.81
N GLY A 42 6.43 -3.24 11.73
CA GLY A 42 7.87 -3.29 11.51
C GLY A 42 8.60 -2.04 11.98
N THR A 43 9.92 -2.13 12.15
CA THR A 43 10.83 -0.98 12.34
C THR A 43 11.44 -0.51 11.02
N ASP A 44 10.86 -0.91 9.88
CA ASP A 44 11.38 -0.64 8.55
C ASP A 44 10.90 0.74 8.06
N ALA A 45 11.84 1.70 8.08
CA ALA A 45 11.59 3.07 7.62
C ALA A 45 11.25 3.13 6.12
N GLU A 46 11.78 2.23 5.29
CA GLU A 46 11.50 2.19 3.87
C GLU A 46 10.07 1.73 3.60
N LEU A 47 9.58 0.77 4.39
CA LEU A 47 8.19 0.31 4.29
C LEU A 47 7.20 1.39 4.71
N SER A 48 7.51 2.16 5.76
CA SER A 48 6.72 3.33 6.16
C SER A 48 6.68 4.38 5.06
N ALA A 49 7.84 4.74 4.50
CA ALA A 49 7.92 5.71 3.40
C ALA A 49 7.17 5.23 2.14
N GLU A 50 7.16 3.92 1.87
CA GLU A 50 6.37 3.35 0.78
C GLU A 50 4.86 3.51 1.02
N ALA A 51 4.38 3.22 2.24
CA ALA A 51 2.97 3.39 2.59
C ALA A 51 2.52 4.85 2.39
N ASP A 52 3.34 5.81 2.83
CA ASP A 52 3.06 7.24 2.67
C ASP A 52 2.99 7.66 1.20
N ARG A 53 3.92 7.19 0.36
CA ARG A 53 3.91 7.47 -1.09
C ARG A 53 2.65 6.93 -1.77
N TRP A 54 2.20 5.74 -1.38
CA TRP A 54 0.97 5.17 -1.92
C TRP A 54 -0.27 5.94 -1.44
N ALA A 55 -0.34 6.27 -0.15
CA ALA A 55 -1.43 7.05 0.42
C ALA A 55 -1.55 8.42 -0.26
N PHE A 56 -0.43 9.11 -0.46
CA PHE A 56 -0.41 10.38 -1.19
C PHE A 56 -0.93 10.23 -2.62
N ARG A 57 -0.46 9.24 -3.37
CA ARG A 57 -0.87 9.03 -4.76
C ARG A 57 -2.37 8.77 -4.90
N PHE A 58 -2.93 7.91 -4.06
CA PHE A 58 -4.37 7.64 -4.07
C PHE A 58 -5.20 8.78 -3.49
N GLY A 59 -4.64 9.58 -2.57
CA GLY A 59 -5.25 10.82 -2.12
C GLY A 59 -5.40 11.85 -3.25
N LEU A 60 -4.37 11.99 -4.10
CA LEU A 60 -4.46 12.83 -5.30
C LEU A 60 -5.52 12.31 -6.29
N LEU A 61 -5.57 11.00 -6.49
CA LEU A 61 -6.54 10.38 -7.41
C LEU A 61 -7.99 10.54 -6.93
N ALA A 62 -8.23 10.44 -5.62
CA ALA A 62 -9.56 10.60 -5.03
C ALA A 62 -10.05 12.06 -4.99
N ALA A 63 -9.13 13.02 -5.12
CA ALA A 63 -9.44 14.45 -5.16
C ALA A 63 -9.64 15.01 -6.58
N ALA A 64 -9.40 14.18 -7.61
CA ALA A 64 -9.56 14.51 -9.03
C ALA A 64 -10.97 14.16 -9.52
#